data_AF-A0A835VBS9-F1
#
_entry.id   AF-A0A835VBS9-F1
#
_cell.length_a   1.000
_cell.length_b   1.000
_cell.length_c   1.000
_cell.angle_alpha   90.00
_cell.angle_beta   90.00
_cell.angle_gamma   90.00
#
_symmetry.space_group_name_H-M   'P 1'
#
loop_
_entity.id
_entity.type
_entity.pdbx_description
1 polymer ?
#
loop_
_entity_poly.entity_id
_entity_poly.type
_entity_poly.pdbx_seq_one_letter_code
_entity_poly.pdbx_strand_id
1 'polypeptide(L)'
;MGQMVCGSCNELLSYPRGSKHIQCACCQTINFVLEAHQVGLANCGNCCLLLMYPYGAKSIRCSSCHSVTEMLPHSIRPPVSVLQGFPAPPQNAVH
;
A
#
# COMPACT_ATOMS: atom_id res chain seq x y z
N MET A 1 8.87 -0.08 16.51
CA MET A 1 9.21 -1.30 15.76
C MET A 1 7.90 -1.83 15.18
N GLY A 2 7.88 -2.22 13.91
CA GLY A 2 6.74 -2.84 13.23
C GLY A 2 7.09 -4.27 12.80
N GLN A 3 6.08 -5.04 12.40
CA GLN A 3 6.24 -6.42 11.95
C GLN A 3 5.47 -6.65 10.66
N MET A 4 6.00 -7.50 9.80
CA MET A 4 5.31 -7.96 8.59
C MET A 4 5.69 -9.40 8.28
N VAL A 5 4.91 -10.06 7.43
CA VAL A 5 5.25 -11.39 6.92
C VAL A 5 5.84 -11.25 5.51
N CYS A 6 6.93 -11.96 5.23
CA CYS A 6 7.53 -11.97 3.91
C CYS A 6 6.56 -12.57 2.88
N GLY A 7 6.33 -11.87 1.78
CA GLY A 7 5.43 -12.32 0.71
C GLY A 7 5.90 -13.55 -0.08
N SER A 8 7.16 -13.97 0.09
CA SER A 8 7.74 -15.14 -0.63
C SER A 8 7.89 -16.37 0.26
N CYS A 9 8.50 -16.24 1.44
CA CYS A 9 8.81 -17.36 2.32
C CYS A 9 7.96 -17.41 3.61
N ASN A 10 7.00 -16.49 3.77
CA ASN A 10 6.14 -16.37 4.96
C ASN A 10 6.88 -16.17 6.29
N GLU A 11 8.14 -15.75 6.26
CA GLU A 11 8.90 -15.45 7.46
C GLU A 11 8.45 -14.13 8.11
N LEU A 12 8.38 -14.08 9.43
CA LEU A 12 8.07 -12.87 10.18
C LEU A 12 9.29 -11.94 10.24
N LEU A 13 9.17 -10.76 9.64
CA LEU A 13 10.21 -9.73 9.59
C LEU A 13 9.87 -8.59 10.55
N SER A 14 10.86 -8.14 11.31
CA SER A 14 10.76 -6.94 12.14
C SER A 14 11.49 -5.79 11.48
N TYR A 15 10.90 -4.59 11.50
CA TYR A 15 11.47 -3.41 10.88
C TYR A 15 11.32 -2.15 11.76
N PRO A 16 12.25 -1.18 11.67
CA PRO A 16 12.12 0.10 12.36
C PRO A 16 11.04 0.98 11.73
N ARG A 17 10.47 1.92 12.51
CA ARG A 17 9.49 2.89 11.98
C ARG A 17 10.14 3.71 10.86
N GLY A 18 9.41 3.94 9.78
CA GLY A 18 9.89 4.68 8.61
C GLY A 18 10.60 3.85 7.54
N SER A 19 10.78 2.53 7.73
CA SER A 19 11.24 1.66 6.65
C SER A 19 10.21 1.63 5.51
N LYS A 20 10.67 1.86 4.27
CA LYS A 20 9.84 1.72 3.05
C LYS A 20 9.89 0.30 2.46
N HIS A 21 10.99 -0.39 2.72
CA HIS A 21 11.25 -1.73 2.24
C HIS A 21 12.18 -2.45 3.21
N ILE A 22 12.04 -3.78 3.30
CA ILE A 22 12.89 -4.66 4.06
C ILE A 22 13.25 -5.89 3.22
N GLN A 23 14.54 -6.21 3.17
CA GLN A 23 15.01 -7.44 2.56
C GLN A 23 14.83 -8.59 3.56
N CYS A 24 14.15 -9.65 3.14
CA CYS A 24 14.04 -10.87 3.94
C CYS A 24 15.42 -11.52 4.05
N ALA A 25 15.84 -11.85 5.28
CA ALA A 25 17.11 -12.50 5.53
C ALA A 25 17.16 -13.96 5.02
N CYS A 26 16.02 -14.68 5.07
CA CYS A 26 15.95 -16.07 4.60
C CYS A 26 16.00 -16.19 3.08
N CYS A 27 15.15 -15.45 2.35
CA CYS A 27 14.96 -15.65 0.90
C CYS A 27 15.42 -14.47 0.05
N GLN A 28 16.00 -13.41 0.65
CA GLN A 28 16.50 -12.21 -0.02
C GLN A 28 15.43 -11.42 -0.80
N THR A 29 14.15 -11.76 -0.66
CA THR A 29 13.05 -11.01 -1.28
C THR A 29 12.96 -9.61 -0.67
N ILE A 30 12.86 -8.59 -1.51
CA ILE A 30 12.53 -7.22 -1.08
C ILE A 30 11.03 -7.14 -0.83
N ASN A 31 10.66 -6.88 0.41
CA ASN A 31 9.28 -6.69 0.83
C ASN A 31 9.02 -5.19 1.03
N PHE A 32 7.95 -4.68 0.45
CA PHE A 32 7.54 -3.29 0.66
C PHE A 32 6.78 -3.16 1.97
N VAL A 33 7.23 -2.24 2.81
CA VAL A 33 6.56 -1.89 4.06
C VAL A 33 5.59 -0.77 3.74
N LEU A 34 4.30 -1.11 3.67
CA LEU A 34 3.24 -0.14 3.42
C LEU A 34 2.62 0.27 4.76
N GLU A 35 2.63 1.57 5.04
CA GLU A 35 1.84 2.10 6.15
C GLU A 35 0.35 2.08 5.80
N ALA A 36 -0.54 2.09 6.80
CA ALA A 36 -1.98 2.04 6.57
C ALA A 36 -2.50 3.14 5.63
N HIS A 37 -1.83 4.29 5.60
CA HIS A 37 -2.16 5.40 4.71
C HIS A 37 -1.69 5.20 3.25
N GLN A 38 -0.84 4.20 2.99
CA GLN A 38 -0.24 3.89 1.69
C GLN A 38 -0.93 2.71 0.98
N VAL A 39 -2.03 2.21 1.54
CA VAL A 39 -2.80 1.09 0.98
C VAL A 39 -4.19 1.57 0.61
N GLY A 40 -4.56 1.34 -0.64
CA GLY A 40 -5.91 1.53 -1.15
C GLY A 40 -6.70 0.21 -1.19
N LEU A 41 -8.03 0.35 -1.24
CA LEU A 41 -8.95 -0.75 -1.43
C LEU A 41 -9.69 -0.57 -2.76
N ALA A 42 -9.78 -1.62 -3.56
CA ALA A 42 -10.52 -1.63 -4.81
C ALA A 42 -11.25 -2.96 -5.01
N ASN A 43 -12.47 -2.90 -5.53
CA ASN A 43 -13.19 -4.10 -5.92
C ASN A 43 -12.76 -4.55 -7.32
N CYS A 44 -12.52 -5.85 -7.49
CA CYS A 44 -12.32 -6.42 -8.81
C CYS A 44 -13.60 -6.27 -9.65
N GLY A 45 -13.49 -5.74 -10.87
CA GLY A 45 -14.64 -5.56 -11.76
C GLY A 45 -15.29 -6.87 -12.25
N ASN A 46 -14.60 -8.00 -12.13
CA ASN A 46 -15.10 -9.30 -12.61
C ASN A 46 -15.70 -10.16 -11.47
N CYS A 47 -14.99 -10.30 -10.35
CA CYS A 47 -15.42 -11.17 -9.24
C CYS A 47 -15.85 -10.40 -7.98
N CYS A 48 -15.86 -9.07 -8.01
CA CYS A 48 -16.17 -8.18 -6.88
C CYS A 48 -15.28 -8.37 -5.63
N LEU A 49 -14.21 -9.16 -5.72
CA LEU A 49 -13.27 -9.36 -4.62
C LEU A 49 -12.61 -8.04 -4.23
N LEU A 50 -12.55 -7.76 -2.93
CA LEU A 50 -11.85 -6.61 -2.38
C LEU A 50 -10.33 -6.86 -2.44
N LEU A 51 -9.62 -6.03 -3.18
CA LEU A 51 -8.18 -6.08 -3.38
C LEU A 51 -7.52 -4.92 -2.64
N MET A 52 -6.44 -5.24 -1.92
CA MET A 52 -5.54 -4.25 -1.35
C MET A 52 -4.44 -3.92 -2.35
N TYR A 53 -4.12 -2.65 -2.52
CA TYR A 53 -3.07 -2.23 -3.44
C TYR A 53 -2.24 -1.07 -2.88
N PRO A 54 -0.93 -1.00 -3.19
CA PRO A 54 -0.12 0.15 -2.80
C PRO A 54 -0.56 1.39 -3.56
N TYR A 55 -0.64 2.52 -2.87
CA TYR A 55 -0.99 3.81 -3.48
C TYR A 55 -0.02 4.14 -4.63
N GLY A 56 -0.55 4.48 -5.80
CA GLY A 56 0.24 4.68 -7.02
C GLY A 56 0.48 3.43 -7.88
N ALA A 57 -0.11 2.27 -7.53
CA ALA A 57 -0.15 1.13 -8.44
C ALA A 57 -0.91 1.48 -9.72
N LYS A 58 -0.29 1.24 -10.89
CA LYS A 58 -0.90 1.50 -12.21
C LYS A 58 -1.91 0.43 -12.62
N SER A 59 -1.73 -0.78 -12.10
CA SER A 59 -2.62 -1.92 -12.37
C SER A 59 -2.65 -2.84 -11.18
N ILE A 60 -3.77 -3.53 -11.01
CA ILE A 60 -3.97 -4.52 -9.95
C ILE A 60 -4.46 -5.80 -10.61
N ARG A 61 -3.77 -6.91 -10.34
CA ARG A 61 -4.21 -8.24 -10.76
C ARG A 61 -5.01 -8.86 -9.62
N CYS A 62 -6.23 -9.28 -9.91
CA CYS A 62 -7.02 -10.03 -8.95
C CYS A 62 -6.36 -11.38 -8.63
N SER A 63 -6.19 -11.69 -7.35
CA SER A 63 -5.64 -12.98 -6.90
C SER A 63 -6.59 -14.16 -7.12
N SER A 64 -7.90 -13.91 -7.25
CA SER A 64 -8.91 -14.96 -7.43
C SER A 64 -9.21 -15.25 -8.90
N CYS A 65 -9.52 -14.22 -9.70
CA CYS A 65 -9.95 -14.41 -11.09
C CYS A 65 -8.88 -14.01 -12.12
N HIS A 66 -7.68 -13.61 -11.69
CA HIS A 66 -6.56 -13.18 -12.53
C HIS A 66 -6.84 -11.99 -13.48
N SER A 67 -8.03 -11.39 -13.42
CA SER A 67 -8.38 -10.20 -14.19
C SER A 67 -7.51 -9.03 -13.76
N VAL A 68 -6.96 -8.31 -14.74
CA VAL A 68 -6.17 -7.09 -14.51
C VAL A 68 -7.12 -5.90 -14.61
N THR A 69 -7.19 -5.11 -13.56
CA THR A 69 -7.87 -3.82 -13.57
C THR A 69 -6.82 -2.74 -13.71
N GLU A 70 -6.82 -2.08 -14.87
CA GLU A 70 -6.04 -0.85 -15.05
C GLU A 70 -6.71 0.27 -14.27
N MET A 71 -5.97 0.83 -13.31
CA MET A 71 -6.47 1.90 -12.47
C MET A 71 -6.37 3.21 -13.27
N LEU A 72 -7.49 3.68 -13.79
CA LEU A 72 -7.57 5.00 -14.43
C LEU A 72 -7.32 6.07 -13.34
N PRO A 73 -6.54 7.14 -13.59
CA PRO A 73 -6.04 8.09 -12.58
C PRO A 73 -7.09 8.78 -11.69
N HIS A 74 -8.38 8.54 -11.93
CA HIS A 74 -9.53 9.09 -11.21
C HIS A 74 -10.14 8.13 -10.18
N SER A 75 -9.69 6.87 -10.14
CA SER A 75 -10.18 5.85 -9.19
C SER A 75 -9.37 5.78 -7.89
N ILE A 76 -8.28 6.56 -7.82
CA ILE A 76 -7.51 6.77 -6.60
C ILE A 76 -8.43 7.50 -5.61
N ARG A 77 -8.90 6.79 -4.59
CA ARG A 77 -9.54 7.43 -3.43
C ARG A 77 -8.58 8.51 -2.93
N PRO A 78 -9.00 9.78 -2.85
CA PRO A 78 -8.16 10.83 -2.30
C PRO A 78 -7.66 10.39 -0.91
N PRO A 79 -6.46 10.83 -0.49
CA PRO A 79 -6.02 10.62 0.87
C PRO A 79 -7.10 11.10 1.83
N VAL A 80 -7.27 10.40 2.96
CA VAL A 80 -8.30 10.72 3.96
C VAL A 80 -8.25 12.20 4.38
N SER A 81 -7.06 12.82 4.38
CA SER A 81 -6.86 14.25 4.62
C SER A 81 -7.59 15.17 3.62
N VAL A 82 -7.67 14.80 2.35
CA VAL A 82 -8.41 15.53 1.31
C VAL A 82 -9.93 15.34 1.48
N LEU A 83 -10.36 14.18 1.96
CA LEU A 83 -11.77 13.85 2.14
C LEU A 83 -12.37 14.47 3.41
N GLN A 84 -11.56 14.70 4.44
CA GLN A 84 -12.01 15.19 5.74
C GLN A 84 -11.90 16.72 5.92
N GLY A 85 -11.44 17.48 4.91
CA GLY A 85 -11.36 18.93 5.01
C GLY A 85 -10.49 19.44 6.17
N PHE A 86 -9.53 18.65 6.65
CA PHE A 86 -8.61 19.09 7.70
C PHE A 86 -7.66 20.14 7.12
N PRO A 87 -7.52 21.32 7.76
CA PRO A 87 -6.52 22.29 7.36
C PRO A 87 -5.14 21.62 7.40
N ALA A 88 -4.31 21.87 6.38
CA ALA A 88 -2.91 21.47 6.41
C ALA A 88 -2.28 21.91 7.74
N PRO A 89 -1.48 21.06 8.42
CA PRO A 89 -0.74 21.52 9.58
C PRO A 89 0.15 22.71 9.17
N PRO A 90 0.25 23.76 10.01
CA PRO A 90 0.98 24.96 9.66
C PRO A 90 2.42 24.58 9.30
N GLN A 91 2.83 24.98 8.10
CA GLN A 91 4.20 24.90 7.65
C GLN A 91 4.98 25.87 8.53
N ASN A 92 5.61 25.34 9.58
CA ASN A 92 6.45 26.12 10.47
C ASN A 92 7.51 26.84 9.62
N ALA A 93 7.44 28.16 9.65
CA ALA A 93 8.51 29.04 9.24
C ALA A 93 9.76 28.71 10.05
N VAL A 94 10.81 28.24 9.38
CA VAL A 94 12.16 28.25 9.94
C VAL A 94 13.14 28.65 8.85
N HIS A 95 13.45 29.94 8.89
CA HIS A 95 14.65 30.66 8.42
C HIS A 95 14.96 30.70 6.92
#